data_AF-A0A853AWI5-F1
#
_entry.id   AF-A0A853AWI5-F1
#
_cell.length_a   1.000
_cell.length_b   1.000
_cell.length_c   1.000
_cell.angle_alpha   90.00
_cell.angle_beta   90.00
_cell.angle_gamma   90.00
#
_symmetry.space_group_name_H-M   'P 1'
#
loop_
_entity.id
_entity.type
_entity.pdbx_description
1 polymer ?
#
loop_
_entity_poly.entity_id
_entity_poly.type
_entity_poly.pdbx_seq_one_letter_code
_entity_poly.pdbx_strand_id
1 'polypeptide(L)' 'MDDLTMTRGLLDAAGLVASEEELAAYAPAYAGQRLAMDALYAVPEARYTDPALRFRAGARIEDWAR' A
#
# COMPACT_ATOMS: atom_id res chain seq x y z
N MET A 1 15.06 6.55 8.24
CA MET A 1 14.53 7.64 7.38
C MET A 1 13.26 8.11 8.06
N ASP A 2 13.11 9.40 8.32
CA ASP A 2 11.88 9.93 8.93
C ASP A 2 10.71 9.96 7.93
N ASP A 3 9.49 10.11 8.46
CA ASP A 3 8.25 10.08 7.69
C ASP A 3 8.19 11.20 6.64
N LEU A 4 8.71 12.39 6.95
CA LEU A 4 8.73 13.52 6.02
C LEU A 4 9.63 13.24 4.80
N THR A 5 10.83 12.73 5.04
CA THR A 5 11.78 12.33 3.99
C THR A 5 11.19 11.24 3.11
N MET A 6 10.46 10.29 3.71
CA MET A 6 9.82 9.21 2.97
C MET A 6 8.64 9.69 2.12
N THR A 7 7.76 10.52 2.69
CA THR A 7 6.64 11.13 1.95
C THR A 7 7.13 11.96 0.77
N ARG A 8 8.19 12.77 0.95
CA ARG A 8 8.80 13.53 -0.15
C ARG A 8 9.32 12.61 -1.25
N GLY A 9 10.09 11.59 -0.88
CA GLY A 9 10.63 10.63 -1.86
C GLY A 9 9.55 9.89 -2.66
N LEU A 10 8.42 9.56 -2.03
CA LEU A 10 7.29 8.92 -2.71
C LEU A 10 6.59 9.85 -3.69
N LEU A 11 6.38 11.12 -3.32
CA LEU A 11 5.78 12.13 -4.20
C LEU A 11 6.70 12.44 -5.39
N ASP A 12 8.00 12.59 -5.14
CA ASP A 12 9.01 12.78 -6.18
C ASP A 12 9.02 11.60 -7.17
N ALA A 13 8.97 10.36 -6.66
CA ALA A 13 8.91 9.15 -7.50
C ALA A 13 7.62 9.06 -8.32
N ALA A 14 6.53 9.64 -7.82
CA ALA A 14 5.26 9.77 -8.55
C ALA A 14 5.24 10.96 -9.53
N GLY A 15 6.30 11.77 -9.58
CA GLY A 15 6.35 12.99 -10.39
C GLY A 15 5.46 14.12 -9.86
N LEU A 16 5.09 14.07 -8.58
CA LEU A 16 4.26 15.05 -7.90
C LEU A 16 5.15 15.97 -7.06
N VAL A 17 5.14 17.25 -7.38
CA VAL A 17 5.83 18.26 -6.57
C VAL A 17 4.88 18.72 -5.47
N ALA A 18 5.32 18.60 -4.21
CA ALA A 18 4.59 19.11 -3.05
C ALA A 18 5.37 20.22 -2.36
N SER A 19 4.64 21.24 -1.90
CA SER A 19 5.16 22.30 -1.05
C SER A 19 5.49 21.79 0.36
N GLU A 20 6.27 22.56 1.13
CA GLU A 20 6.58 22.22 2.53
C GLU A 20 5.33 22.13 3.41
N GLU A 21 4.29 22.94 3.11
CA GLU A 21 3.02 22.92 3.84
C GLU A 21 2.25 21.62 3.58
N GLU A 22 2.20 21.19 2.32
CA GLU A 22 1.59 19.92 1.93
C GLU A 22 2.34 18.72 2.54
N LEU A 23 3.68 18.75 2.51
CA LEU A 23 4.50 17.71 3.13
C LEU A 23 4.27 17.63 4.65
N ALA A 24 4.16 18.78 5.32
CA ALA A 24 3.84 18.83 6.75
C ALA A 24 2.43 18.29 7.05
N ALA A 25 1.48 18.45 6.13
CA ALA A 25 0.13 17.90 6.25
C ALA A 25 0.08 16.39 6.00
N TYR A 26 0.88 15.85 5.08
CA TYR A 26 0.86 14.43 4.70
C TYR A 26 1.72 13.54 5.60
N ALA A 27 2.92 14.01 5.98
CA ALA A 27 3.88 13.20 6.73
C ALA A 27 3.33 12.54 8.02
N PRO A 28 2.50 13.23 8.85
CA PRO A 28 1.97 12.62 10.07
C PRO A 28 1.09 11.37 9.85
N ALA A 29 0.47 11.24 8.67
CA ALA A 29 -0.38 10.10 8.34
C ALA A 29 0.41 8.90 7.79
N TYR A 30 1.66 9.11 7.36
CA TYR A 30 2.43 8.12 6.62
C TYR A 30 2.62 6.81 7.39
N ALA A 31 3.07 6.86 8.64
CA ALA A 31 3.30 5.65 9.44
C ALA A 31 2.03 4.80 9.59
N GLY A 32 0.87 5.44 9.84
CA GLY A 32 -0.41 4.75 9.94
C GLY A 32 -0.84 4.10 8.62
N GLN A 33 -0.70 4.82 7.51
CA GLN A 33 -1.00 4.31 6.17
C GLN A 33 -0.08 3.14 5.79
N ARG A 34 1.22 3.23 6.11
CA ARG A 34 2.20 2.16 5.86
C ARG A 34 1.83 0.88 6.59
N LEU A 35 1.46 0.98 7.87
CA LEU A 35 1.00 -0.15 8.69
C LEU A 35 -0.30 -0.75 8.16
N ALA A 36 -1.27 0.10 7.77
CA ALA A 36 -2.52 -0.36 7.17
C ALA A 36 -2.27 -1.12 5.86
N MET A 37 -1.33 -0.66 5.03
CA MET A 37 -0.91 -1.38 3.83
C MET A 37 -0.28 -2.72 4.17
N ASP A 38 0.65 -2.80 5.13
CA ASP A 38 1.25 -4.08 5.55
C ASP A 38 0.18 -5.07 6.05
N ALA A 39 -0.82 -4.58 6.79
CA ALA A 39 -1.91 -5.42 7.30
C ALA A 39 -2.73 -6.10 6.19
N LEU A 40 -2.87 -5.48 5.01
CA LEU A 40 -3.55 -6.10 3.86
C LEU A 40 -2.83 -7.36 3.37
N TYR A 41 -1.51 -7.45 3.57
CA TYR A 41 -0.68 -8.59 3.16
C TYR A 41 -0.46 -9.60 4.28
N ALA A 42 -0.84 -9.27 5.52
CA ALA A 42 -0.61 -10.08 6.71
C ALA A 42 -1.88 -10.79 7.18
N VAL A 43 -2.67 -11.34 6.26
CA VAL A 43 -3.90 -12.10 6.56
C VAL A 43 -3.59 -13.61 6.50
N PRO A 44 -3.45 -14.32 7.64
CA PRO A 44 -3.12 -15.75 7.67
C PRO A 44 -4.16 -16.62 6.95
N GLU A 45 -5.42 -16.18 6.96
CA GLU A 45 -6.56 -16.85 6.33
C GLU A 45 -6.69 -16.55 4.84
N ALA A 46 -5.89 -15.62 4.27
CA ALA A 46 -5.75 -15.42 2.83
C ALA A 46 -4.96 -16.59 2.21
N ARG A 47 -5.52 -17.78 2.41
CA ARG A 47 -5.00 -19.11 2.10
C ARG A 47 -5.39 -19.48 0.67
N TYR A 48 -5.09 -18.59 -0.28
CA TYR A 48 -5.43 -18.85 -1.67
C TYR A 48 -4.41 -19.79 -2.31
N THR A 49 -4.89 -20.74 -3.11
CA THR A 49 -4.08 -21.46 -4.09
C THR A 49 -3.44 -20.50 -5.11
N ASP A 50 -4.03 -19.30 -5.27
CA ASP A 50 -3.46 -18.18 -6.01
C ASP A 50 -3.69 -16.85 -5.25
N PRO A 51 -2.65 -16.21 -4.69
CA PRO A 51 -2.82 -15.01 -3.86
C PRO A 51 -3.58 -13.93 -4.65
N ALA A 52 -4.62 -13.33 -4.07
CA ALA A 52 -5.35 -12.20 -4.65
C ALA A 52 -4.44 -11.04 -5.10
N LEU A 53 -3.23 -10.99 -4.55
CA LEU A 53 -2.18 -10.00 -4.80
C LEU A 53 -1.31 -10.30 -6.03
N ARG A 54 -1.50 -11.46 -6.69
CA ARG A 54 -0.84 -11.80 -7.95
C ARG A 54 -1.85 -11.68 -9.08
N PHE A 55 -1.72 -10.62 -9.88
CA PHE A 55 -2.45 -10.56 -11.13
C PHE A 55 -1.95 -11.66 -12.08
N ARG A 56 -2.82 -12.62 -12.40
CA ARG A 56 -2.61 -13.57 -13.49
C ARG A 56 -3.80 -13.49 -14.44
N ALA A 57 -3.52 -13.22 -15.71
CA ALA A 57 -4.57 -13.08 -16.73
C ALA A 57 -5.46 -14.32 -16.89
N GLY A 58 -4.99 -15.50 -16.45
CA GLY A 58 -5.75 -16.76 -16.48
C GLY A 58 -6.28 -17.23 -15.12
N ALA A 59 -6.21 -16.42 -14.06
CA ALA A 59 -6.70 -16.82 -12.74
C ALA A 59 -8.21 -17.09 -12.80
N ARG A 60 -8.63 -18.24 -12.27
CA ARG A 60 -10.05 -18.55 -12.05
C ARG A 60 -10.34 -18.35 -10.58
N ILE A 61 -11.21 -17.40 -10.26
CA ILE A 61 -11.72 -17.20 -8.91
C ILE A 61 -12.80 -18.27 -8.71
N GLU A 62 -12.55 -19.22 -7.82
CA GLU A 62 -13.59 -20.16 -7.37
C GLU A 62 -14.47 -19.48 -6.32
N ASP A 63 -15.78 -19.72 -6.41
CA ASP A 63 -16.75 -19.19 -5.47
C ASP A 63 -16.60 -19.87 -4.11
N TRP A 64 -16.54 -19.06 -3.05
CA TRP A 64 -16.32 -19.49 -1.67
C TRP A 64 -17.54 -20.18 -1.04
N ALA A 65 -18.72 -20.12 -1.68
CA ALA A 65 -19.95 -20.74 -1.20
C ALA A 65 -20.14 -22.21 -1.65
N ARG A 66 -19.10 -22.87 -2.19
CA ARG A 66 -19.15 -24.27 -2.60
C ARG A 66 -18.80 -25.25 -1.47
#